data_AF-A0A397H2K6-F1
#
_entry.id   AF-A0A397H2K6-F1
#
_cell.length_a   1.000
_cell.length_b   1.000
_cell.length_c   1.000
_cell.angle_alpha   90.00
_cell.angle_beta   90.00
_cell.angle_gamma   90.00
#
_symmetry.space_group_name_H-M   'P 1'
#
loop_
_entity.id
_entity.type
_entity.pdbx_description
1 polymer ?
#
loop_
_entity_poly.entity_id
_entity_poly.type
_entity_poly.pdbx_seq_one_letter_code
_entity_poly.pdbx_strand_id
1 'polypeptide(L)'
;MLGDYTCYYIHNSGEVCGHGCRRPEGCFDHWKSKKCFPCKVCGKPTSSEPGLCRAHVKGYYVMKCLYGQIVIKLQELEKERLQRLEKIKENKRSQRNSNNPKLENIKEEDELEYQEDYHEEEEQQENKIEEESEQESETEKDNKKKIMTVPILIKPSTFYEDETQDPLE
;
A
#
# COMPACT_ATOMS: atom_id res chain seq x y z
N MET A 1 9.58 39.02 -23.98
CA MET A 1 10.63 39.02 -22.93
C MET A 1 10.83 37.59 -22.48
N LEU A 2 12.00 36.99 -22.75
CA LEU A 2 12.35 35.73 -22.10
C LEU A 2 12.67 36.05 -20.64
N GLY A 3 11.99 35.39 -19.72
CA GLY A 3 12.37 35.40 -18.32
C GLY A 3 13.45 34.36 -18.06
N ASP A 4 14.28 34.57 -17.05
CA ASP A 4 15.38 33.66 -16.68
C ASP A 4 14.90 32.29 -16.18
N TYR A 5 13.60 32.16 -15.89
CA TYR A 5 12.98 30.93 -15.41
C TYR A 5 11.88 30.45 -16.36
N THR A 6 11.57 29.16 -16.30
CA THR A 6 10.44 28.53 -17.01
C THR A 6 9.39 28.07 -15.99
N CYS A 7 8.12 28.29 -16.29
CA CYS A 7 7.04 27.85 -15.41
C CYS A 7 6.82 26.33 -15.49
N TYR A 8 7.06 25.63 -14.37
CA TYR A 8 6.88 24.18 -14.23
C TYR A 8 5.50 23.75 -13.73
N TYR A 9 4.50 24.62 -13.82
CA TYR A 9 3.14 24.26 -13.42
C TYR A 9 2.59 23.17 -14.35
N ILE A 10 2.06 22.08 -13.76
CA ILE A 10 1.48 20.95 -14.49
C ILE A 10 -0.05 21.09 -14.47
N HIS A 11 -0.66 21.19 -15.64
CA HIS A 11 -2.10 21.23 -15.79
C HIS A 11 -2.74 19.86 -15.49
N ASN A 12 -4.06 19.82 -15.28
CA ASN A 12 -4.78 18.56 -15.08
C ASN A 12 -4.69 17.63 -16.31
N SER A 13 -4.41 18.18 -17.51
CA SER A 13 -4.10 17.43 -18.72
C SER A 13 -2.76 16.68 -18.65
N GLY A 14 -1.86 17.06 -17.73
CA GLY A 14 -0.48 16.58 -17.67
C GLY A 14 0.51 17.46 -18.44
N GLU A 15 0.02 18.47 -19.17
CA GLU A 15 0.87 19.41 -19.89
C GLU A 15 1.57 20.38 -18.93
N VAL A 16 2.82 20.72 -19.24
CA VAL A 16 3.61 21.70 -18.50
C VAL A 16 3.38 23.08 -19.12
N CYS A 17 3.12 24.09 -18.29
CA CYS A 17 2.88 25.47 -18.76
C CYS A 17 4.02 26.02 -19.62
N GLY A 18 5.28 25.82 -19.22
CA GLY A 18 6.46 26.12 -20.04
C GLY A 18 6.73 27.61 -20.31
N HIS A 19 5.88 28.53 -19.85
CA HIS A 19 6.03 29.96 -20.11
C HIS A 19 7.26 30.54 -19.40
N GLY A 20 8.02 31.38 -20.12
CA GLY A 20 9.13 32.14 -19.54
C GLY A 20 8.64 33.13 -18.48
N CYS A 21 9.28 33.15 -17.32
CA CYS A 21 8.92 33.98 -16.19
C CYS A 21 10.16 34.58 -15.50
N ARG A 22 9.98 35.75 -14.86
CA ARG A 22 11.04 36.43 -14.10
C ARG A 22 11.20 35.89 -12.67
N ARG A 23 10.34 34.96 -12.27
CA ARG A 23 10.22 34.44 -10.91
C ARG A 23 10.51 32.94 -10.91
N PRO A 24 11.27 32.42 -9.94
CA PRO A 24 11.51 30.99 -9.82
C PRO A 24 10.26 30.20 -9.41
N GLU A 25 9.27 30.85 -8.78
CA GLU A 25 8.04 30.18 -8.32
C GLU A 25 7.09 29.83 -9.47
N GLY A 26 7.10 30.61 -10.55
CA GLY A 26 6.25 30.39 -11.72
C GLY A 26 5.89 31.67 -12.48
N CYS A 27 5.11 31.52 -13.54
CA CYS A 27 4.60 32.66 -14.32
C CYS A 27 3.55 33.47 -13.54
N PHE A 28 3.13 34.59 -14.12
CA PHE A 28 2.14 35.49 -13.51
C PHE A 28 0.83 34.79 -13.11
N ASP A 29 0.43 33.75 -13.85
CA ASP A 29 -0.79 32.99 -13.57
C ASP A 29 -0.56 31.90 -12.51
N HIS A 30 0.67 31.40 -12.37
CA HIS A 30 0.98 30.20 -11.60
C HIS A 30 1.90 30.40 -10.38
N TRP A 31 2.44 31.61 -10.16
CA TRP A 31 3.35 31.89 -9.04
C TRP A 31 2.76 31.64 -7.64
N LYS A 32 1.42 31.62 -7.51
CA LYS A 32 0.71 31.27 -6.26
C LYS A 32 0.09 29.87 -6.30
N SER A 33 0.22 29.15 -7.41
CA SER A 33 -0.33 27.81 -7.55
C SER A 33 0.41 26.85 -6.63
N LYS A 34 -0.34 25.92 -6.02
CA LYS A 34 0.26 24.81 -5.28
C LYS A 34 1.03 23.94 -6.28
N LYS A 35 2.22 23.50 -5.88
CA LYS A 35 3.01 22.54 -6.66
C LYS A 35 2.23 21.22 -6.76
N CYS A 36 2.14 20.68 -7.98
CA CYS A 36 1.53 19.39 -8.26
C CYS A 36 2.65 18.36 -8.49
N PHE A 37 2.44 17.15 -7.99
CA PHE A 37 3.31 15.99 -8.15
C PHE A 37 2.52 14.85 -8.80
N PRO A 38 3.15 13.91 -9.52
CA PRO A 38 2.43 12.77 -10.09
C PRO A 38 1.85 11.87 -9.00
N CYS A 39 0.62 11.38 -9.22
CA CYS A 39 -0.01 10.42 -8.31
C CYS A 39 0.76 9.09 -8.31
N LYS A 40 1.04 8.54 -7.12
CA LYS A 40 1.77 7.27 -6.98
C LYS A 40 1.11 6.05 -7.64
N VAL A 41 -0.21 6.09 -7.83
CA VAL A 41 -0.99 4.96 -8.40
C VAL A 41 -1.20 5.10 -9.91
N CYS A 42 -1.49 6.31 -10.40
CA CYS A 42 -1.88 6.51 -11.81
C CYS A 42 -1.15 7.65 -12.53
N GLY A 43 -0.13 8.24 -11.92
CA GLY A 43 0.67 9.32 -12.53
C GLY A 43 -0.03 10.68 -12.65
N LYS A 44 -1.36 10.75 -12.51
CA LYS A 44 -2.12 12.01 -12.64
C LYS A 44 -1.60 13.09 -11.68
N PRO A 45 -1.38 14.33 -12.13
CA PRO A 45 -0.87 15.40 -11.29
C PRO A 45 -1.82 15.66 -10.12
N THR A 46 -1.25 15.78 -8.93
CA THR A 46 -1.98 16.01 -7.69
C THR A 46 -1.22 16.93 -6.77
N SER A 47 -1.95 17.84 -6.12
CA SER A 47 -1.43 18.71 -5.07
C SER A 47 -1.70 18.16 -3.67
N SER A 48 -2.19 16.92 -3.56
CA SER A 48 -2.47 16.31 -2.27
C SER A 48 -1.17 15.89 -1.60
N GLU A 49 -1.08 16.11 -0.30
CA GLU A 49 0.07 15.73 0.53
C GLU A 49 0.41 14.23 0.47
N PRO A 50 -0.57 13.29 0.40
CA PRO A 50 -0.27 11.87 0.23
C PRO A 50 0.39 11.51 -1.11
N GLY A 51 0.40 12.45 -2.08
CA GLY A 51 0.77 12.18 -3.46
C GLY A 51 -0.26 11.31 -4.18
N LEU A 52 -1.54 11.46 -3.84
CA LEU A 52 -2.65 10.68 -4.39
C LEU A 52 -3.70 11.56 -5.05
N CYS A 53 -4.11 11.24 -6.27
CA CYS A 53 -5.18 11.98 -6.93
C CYS A 53 -6.53 11.77 -6.23
N ARG A 54 -7.52 12.60 -6.58
CA ARG A 54 -8.86 12.58 -5.95
C ARG A 54 -9.53 11.19 -5.97
N ALA A 55 -9.26 10.38 -6.99
CA ALA A 55 -9.79 9.02 -7.07
C ALA A 55 -9.16 8.07 -6.05
N HIS A 56 -7.85 8.21 -5.79
CA HIS A 56 -7.08 7.30 -4.94
C HIS A 56 -6.93 7.76 -3.49
N VAL A 57 -7.16 9.05 -3.20
CA VAL A 57 -7.02 9.60 -1.85
C VAL A 57 -8.05 9.06 -0.86
N LYS A 58 -9.24 8.65 -1.33
CA LYS A 58 -10.33 8.18 -0.47
C LYS A 58 -9.95 6.90 0.30
N GLY A 59 -9.29 5.96 -0.38
CA GLY A 59 -8.81 4.72 0.25
C GLY A 59 -7.70 4.97 1.26
N TYR A 60 -6.82 5.94 1.01
CA TYR A 60 -5.69 6.25 1.87
C TYR A 60 -6.10 6.65 3.29
N TYR A 61 -7.05 7.57 3.44
CA TYR A 61 -7.46 8.02 4.78
C TYR A 61 -8.25 6.95 5.53
N VAL A 62 -9.09 6.17 4.85
CA VAL A 62 -9.78 5.02 5.46
C VAL A 62 -8.76 4.02 5.98
N MET A 63 -7.80 3.64 5.14
CA MET A 63 -6.74 2.71 5.49
C MET A 63 -5.89 3.22 6.66
N LYS A 64 -5.49 4.51 6.63
CA LYS A 64 -4.74 5.15 7.73
C LYS A 64 -5.50 5.09 9.06
N CYS A 65 -6.82 5.31 9.06
CA CYS A 65 -7.64 5.20 10.26
C CYS A 65 -7.73 3.77 10.78
N LEU A 66 -7.92 2.78 9.89
CA LEU A 66 -7.99 1.37 10.27
C LEU A 66 -6.67 0.89 10.87
N TYR A 67 -5.53 1.20 10.25
CA TYR A 67 -4.22 0.87 10.81
C TYR A 67 -4.02 1.51 12.19
N GLY A 68 -4.43 2.77 12.38
CA GLY A 68 -4.38 3.40 13.70
C GLY A 68 -5.17 2.64 14.77
N GLN A 69 -6.38 2.17 14.44
CA GLN A 69 -7.19 1.36 15.35
C GLN A 69 -6.56 0.00 15.65
N ILE A 70 -5.98 -0.65 14.64
CA ILE A 70 -5.28 -1.93 14.79
C ILE A 70 -4.09 -1.76 15.74
N VAL A 71 -3.28 -0.72 15.55
CA VAL A 71 -2.12 -0.45 16.41
C VAL A 71 -2.53 -0.23 17.87
N ILE A 72 -3.61 0.50 18.12
CA ILE A 72 -4.12 0.71 19.50
C ILE A 72 -4.53 -0.63 20.12
N LYS A 73 -5.29 -1.46 19.40
CA LYS A 73 -5.72 -2.78 19.89
C LYS A 73 -4.53 -3.70 20.17
N LEU A 74 -3.52 -3.69 19.30
CA LEU A 74 -2.30 -4.48 19.51
C LEU A 74 -1.56 -4.04 20.78
N GLN A 75 -1.47 -2.74 21.04
CA GLN A 75 -0.86 -2.22 22.27
C GLN A 75 -1.65 -2.62 23.53
N GLU A 76 -2.98 -2.66 23.47
CA GLU A 76 -3.84 -3.11 24.57
C GLU A 76 -3.64 -4.61 24.85
N LEU A 77 -3.63 -5.44 23.82
CA LEU A 77 -3.37 -6.87 23.92
C LEU A 77 -1.97 -7.16 24.49
N GLU A 78 -0.96 -6.40 24.08
CA GLU A 78 0.39 -6.52 24.61
C GLU A 78 0.46 -6.18 26.10
N LYS A 79 -0.25 -5.12 26.54
CA LYS A 79 -0.36 -4.79 27.97
C LYS A 79 -1.03 -5.90 28.76
N GLU A 80 -2.12 -6.48 28.25
CA GLU A 80 -2.79 -7.61 28.90
C GLU A 80 -1.86 -8.83 29.00
N ARG A 81 -1.11 -9.14 27.94
CA ARG A 81 -0.12 -10.22 27.94
C ARG A 81 0.92 -10.02 29.03
N LEU A 82 1.49 -8.81 29.14
CA LEU A 82 2.49 -8.48 30.17
C LEU A 82 1.91 -8.62 31.58
N GLN A 83 0.68 -8.16 31.81
CA GLN A 83 0.00 -8.32 33.10
C GLN A 83 -0.23 -9.79 33.48
N ARG A 84 -0.60 -10.65 32.52
CA ARG A 84 -0.75 -12.10 32.76
C ARG A 84 0.60 -12.73 33.11
N LEU A 85 1.66 -12.38 32.40
CA LEU A 85 3.02 -12.87 32.69
C LEU A 85 3.49 -12.45 34.08
N GLU A 86 3.16 -11.23 34.52
CA GLU A 86 3.48 -10.76 35.87
C GLU A 86 2.76 -11.57 36.95
N LYS A 87 1.45 -11.83 36.78
CA LYS A 87 0.68 -12.71 37.68
C LYS A 87 1.24 -14.12 37.74
N ILE A 88 1.66 -14.69 36.61
CA ILE A 88 2.29 -16.02 36.58
C ILE A 88 3.61 -16.01 37.35
N LYS A 89 4.45 -14.98 37.17
CA LYS A 89 5.72 -14.83 37.91
C LYS A 89 5.48 -14.70 39.42
N GLU A 90 4.47 -13.96 39.84
CA GLU A 90 4.11 -13.79 41.25
C GLU A 90 3.61 -15.11 41.87
N ASN A 91 2.72 -15.83 41.16
CA ASN A 91 2.26 -17.15 41.59
C ASN A 91 3.43 -18.14 41.73
N LYS A 92 4.36 -18.18 40.75
CA LYS A 92 5.58 -19.01 40.83
C LYS A 92 6.47 -18.60 42.02
N ARG A 93 6.57 -17.31 42.38
CA ARG A 93 7.34 -16.83 43.56
C ARG A 93 6.69 -17.28 44.88
N SER A 94 5.36 -17.17 44.99
CA SER A 94 4.63 -17.59 46.19
C SER A 94 4.72 -19.11 46.43
N GLN A 95 4.71 -19.92 45.37
CA GLN A 95 4.92 -21.37 45.45
C GLN A 95 6.36 -21.77 45.82
N ARG A 96 7.37 -20.99 45.41
CA ARG A 96 8.76 -21.19 45.87
C ARG A 96 8.94 -20.82 47.35
N ASN A 97 8.24 -19.81 47.84
CA ASN A 97 8.32 -19.42 49.25
C ASN A 97 7.62 -20.40 50.21
N SER A 98 6.77 -21.31 49.71
CA SER A 98 6.16 -22.37 50.51
C SER A 98 6.93 -23.69 50.51
N ASN A 99 7.88 -23.90 49.58
CA ASN A 99 8.64 -25.15 49.42
C ASN A 99 10.16 -24.87 49.46
N ASN A 100 10.84 -25.25 50.55
CA ASN A 100 12.32 -25.24 50.65
C ASN A 100 12.93 -26.29 49.68
N PRO A 101 14.18 -26.15 49.19
CA PRO A 101 14.52 -26.23 47.79
C PRO A 101 15.15 -27.57 47.41
N LYS A 102 14.55 -28.23 46.44
CA LYS A 102 15.24 -29.15 45.54
C LYS A 102 14.45 -29.13 44.24
N LEU A 103 14.91 -28.37 43.25
CA LEU A 103 14.82 -28.72 41.83
C LEU A 103 15.54 -27.62 41.06
N GLU A 104 16.84 -27.84 40.84
CA GLU A 104 17.62 -27.09 39.84
C GLU A 104 17.35 -27.56 38.41
N ASN A 105 16.40 -28.48 38.17
CA ASN A 105 16.19 -29.11 36.86
C ASN A 105 14.98 -28.61 36.03
N ILE A 106 14.21 -27.60 36.46
CA ILE A 106 13.01 -27.14 35.69
C ILE A 106 13.34 -25.96 34.75
N LYS A 107 14.62 -25.69 34.45
CA LYS A 107 14.98 -24.59 33.54
C LYS A 107 15.21 -25.03 32.10
N GLU A 108 15.50 -26.31 31.87
CA GLU A 108 15.81 -26.82 30.54
C GLU A 108 14.56 -27.34 29.80
N GLU A 109 13.53 -27.80 30.51
CA GLU A 109 12.29 -28.33 29.89
C GLU A 109 11.37 -27.20 29.38
N ASP A 110 11.18 -26.12 30.15
CA ASP A 110 10.34 -24.97 29.76
C ASP A 110 10.91 -24.17 28.55
N GLU A 111 12.22 -24.25 28.29
CA GLU A 111 12.88 -23.52 27.18
C GLU A 111 12.82 -24.30 25.85
N LEU A 112 12.75 -25.64 25.91
CA LEU A 112 12.60 -26.51 24.74
C LEU A 112 11.14 -26.56 24.26
N GLU A 113 10.17 -26.58 25.18
CA GLU A 113 8.73 -26.52 24.85
C GLU A 113 8.38 -25.20 24.12
N TYR A 114 9.03 -24.09 24.50
CA TYR A 114 8.85 -22.79 23.85
C TYR A 114 9.45 -22.73 22.42
N GLN A 115 10.46 -23.53 22.12
CA GLN A 115 11.07 -23.59 20.79
C GLN A 115 10.30 -24.50 19.83
N GLU A 116 9.71 -25.58 20.34
CA GLU A 116 8.88 -26.49 19.54
C GLU A 116 7.56 -25.81 19.11
N ASP A 117 6.90 -25.07 20.02
CA ASP A 117 5.66 -24.33 19.72
C ASP A 117 5.87 -23.22 18.65
N TYR A 118 7.02 -22.54 18.66
CA TYR A 118 7.34 -21.51 17.67
C TYR A 118 7.60 -22.10 16.28
N HIS A 119 8.24 -23.27 16.21
CA HIS A 119 8.53 -23.93 14.94
C HIS A 119 7.24 -24.50 14.31
N GLU A 120 6.31 -25.03 15.11
CA GLU A 120 5.00 -25.48 14.62
C GLU A 120 4.13 -24.33 14.11
N GLU A 121 4.18 -23.15 14.74
CA GLU A 121 3.43 -21.97 14.27
C GLU A 121 3.99 -21.38 12.96
N GLU A 122 5.32 -21.37 12.78
CA GLU A 122 5.95 -20.94 11.52
C GLU A 122 5.64 -21.91 10.37
N GLU A 123 5.74 -23.22 10.61
CA GLU A 123 5.45 -24.23 9.59
C GLU A 123 3.98 -24.20 9.14
N GLN A 124 3.05 -23.91 10.06
CA GLN A 124 1.63 -23.72 9.71
C GLN A 124 1.38 -22.44 8.90
N GLN A 125 2.17 -21.38 9.10
CA GLN A 125 2.06 -20.14 8.33
C GLN A 125 2.65 -20.28 6.93
N GLU A 126 3.80 -20.93 6.79
CA GLU A 126 4.43 -21.16 5.48
C GLU A 126 3.56 -22.07 4.60
N ASN A 127 3.01 -23.15 5.16
CA ASN A 127 2.09 -24.04 4.44
C ASN A 127 0.82 -23.31 3.98
N LYS A 128 0.31 -22.36 4.78
CA LYS A 128 -0.87 -21.58 4.43
C LYS A 128 -0.59 -20.56 3.31
N ILE A 129 0.61 -19.98 3.28
CA ILE A 129 1.05 -19.07 2.21
C ILE A 129 1.26 -19.85 0.90
N GLU A 130 1.82 -21.06 0.97
CA GLU A 130 1.98 -21.93 -0.20
C GLU A 130 0.61 -22.36 -0.76
N GLU A 131 -0.34 -22.81 0.07
CA GLU A 131 -1.70 -23.17 -0.36
C GLU A 131 -2.47 -22.00 -0.99
N GLU A 132 -2.34 -20.78 -0.44
CA GLU A 132 -2.97 -19.58 -1.01
C GLU A 132 -2.35 -19.20 -2.37
N SER A 133 -1.05 -19.40 -2.55
CA SER A 133 -0.35 -19.13 -3.81
C SER A 133 -0.69 -20.12 -4.93
N GLU A 134 -0.96 -21.39 -4.59
CA GLU A 134 -1.38 -22.40 -5.54
C GLU A 134 -2.81 -22.16 -6.05
N GLN A 135 -3.72 -21.73 -5.15
CA GLN A 135 -5.11 -21.37 -5.49
C GLN A 135 -5.22 -20.12 -6.37
N GLU A 136 -4.35 -19.11 -6.18
CA GLU A 136 -4.27 -17.96 -7.09
C GLU A 136 -3.78 -18.36 -8.50
N SER A 137 -2.87 -19.33 -8.59
CA SER A 137 -2.35 -19.82 -9.87
C SER A 137 -3.37 -20.62 -10.69
N GLU A 138 -4.31 -21.32 -10.05
CA GLU A 138 -5.38 -22.08 -10.72
C GLU A 138 -6.51 -21.17 -11.20
N THR A 139 -6.89 -20.17 -10.40
CA THR A 139 -7.92 -19.19 -10.77
C THR A 139 -7.47 -18.25 -11.89
N GLU A 140 -6.16 -17.95 -12.00
CA GLU A 140 -5.61 -17.19 -13.12
C GLU A 140 -5.59 -18.01 -14.43
N LYS A 141 -5.32 -19.33 -14.36
CA LYS A 141 -5.36 -20.25 -15.53
C LYS A 141 -6.78 -20.41 -16.08
N ASP A 142 -7.79 -20.46 -15.23
CA ASP A 142 -9.21 -20.57 -15.64
C ASP A 142 -9.76 -19.26 -16.24
N ASN A 143 -9.31 -18.11 -15.74
CA ASN A 143 -9.67 -16.81 -16.31
C ASN A 143 -9.02 -16.57 -17.68
N LYS A 144 -7.79 -17.07 -17.90
CA LYS A 144 -7.11 -17.01 -19.22
C LYS A 144 -7.80 -17.89 -20.27
N LYS A 145 -8.38 -19.02 -19.86
CA LYS A 145 -9.12 -19.93 -20.76
C LYS A 145 -10.45 -19.35 -21.24
N LYS A 146 -11.13 -18.53 -20.42
CA LYS A 146 -12.39 -17.85 -20.80
C LYS A 146 -12.20 -16.68 -21.79
N ILE A 147 -11.02 -16.05 -21.82
CA ILE A 147 -10.75 -14.89 -22.70
C ILE A 147 -10.45 -15.33 -24.14
N MET A 148 -9.98 -16.57 -24.37
CA MET A 148 -9.60 -17.05 -25.71
C MET A 148 -10.75 -17.60 -26.58
N THR A 149 -11.99 -17.65 -26.09
CA THR A 149 -13.14 -18.23 -26.83
C THR A 149 -14.18 -17.22 -27.29
N VAL A 150 -13.87 -15.92 -27.32
CA VAL A 150 -14.76 -14.92 -27.95
C VAL A 150 -14.36 -14.75 -29.42
N PRO A 151 -15.17 -15.21 -30.40
CA PRO A 151 -14.86 -14.98 -31.80
C PRO A 151 -14.99 -13.49 -32.12
N ILE A 152 -13.88 -12.86 -32.49
CA ILE A 152 -13.82 -11.47 -32.94
C ILE A 152 -14.45 -11.42 -34.35
N LEU A 153 -15.72 -11.02 -34.44
CA LEU A 153 -16.34 -10.60 -35.70
C LEU A 153 -15.82 -9.21 -36.06
N ILE A 154 -14.75 -9.15 -36.86
CA ILE A 154 -14.29 -7.93 -37.49
C ILE A 154 -15.25 -7.60 -38.64
N LYS A 155 -15.99 -6.50 -38.53
CA LYS A 155 -16.65 -5.86 -39.69
C LYS A 155 -15.68 -4.85 -40.32
N PRO A 156 -15.50 -4.84 -41.65
CA PRO A 156 -14.60 -3.91 -42.31
C PRO A 156 -15.13 -2.47 -42.30
N SER A 157 -14.19 -1.56 -42.05
CA SER A 157 -14.31 -0.11 -42.09
C SER A 157 -14.70 0.38 -43.48
N THR A 158 -15.75 1.21 -43.58
CA THR A 158 -16.06 1.97 -44.78
C THR A 158 -15.25 3.27 -44.79
N PHE A 159 -14.34 3.31 -45.76
CA PHE A 159 -13.65 4.45 -46.34
C PHE A 159 -14.63 5.62 -46.60
N TYR A 160 -14.28 6.85 -46.17
CA TYR A 160 -14.83 8.09 -46.74
C TYR A 160 -13.71 9.10 -46.89
N GLU A 161 -13.69 9.70 -48.07
CA GLU A 161 -12.58 10.41 -48.69
C GLU A 161 -12.39 11.84 -48.17
N ASP A 162 -11.17 12.31 -48.42
CA ASP A 162 -10.52 13.57 -48.14
C ASP A 162 -11.08 14.68 -49.05
N GLU A 163 -11.53 15.80 -48.49
CA GLU A 163 -11.74 17.05 -49.25
C GLU A 163 -11.02 18.21 -48.55
N THR A 164 -9.81 18.46 -49.06
CA THR A 164 -9.05 19.69 -48.89
C THR A 164 -9.78 20.88 -49.52
N GLN A 165 -10.08 21.92 -48.75
CA GLN A 165 -10.49 23.23 -49.27
C GLN A 165 -9.32 24.22 -49.19
N ASP A 166 -8.94 24.72 -50.35
CA ASP A 166 -7.97 25.82 -50.57
C ASP A 166 -8.46 27.16 -49.98
N PRO A 167 -7.54 28.09 -49.64
CA PRO A 167 -7.88 29.44 -49.23
C PRO A 167 -7.96 30.40 -50.44
N LEU A 168 -9.01 31.23 -50.49
CA LEU A 168 -9.08 32.40 -51.39
C LEU A 168 -8.56 33.66 -50.69
N GLU A 169 -7.88 34.48 -51.50
CA GLU A 169 -7.27 35.79 -51.26
C GLU A 169 -8.19 36.85 -50.63
#